data_AF-A0A1B6J2G8-F1
#
_entry.id   AF-A0A1B6J2G8-F1
#
_cell.length_a   1.000
_cell.length_b   1.000
_cell.length_c   1.000
_cell.angle_alpha   90.00
_cell.angle_beta   90.00
_cell.angle_gamma   90.00
#
_symmetry.space_group_name_H-M   'P 1'
#
loop_
_entity.id
_entity.type
_entity.pdbx_description
1 polymer ?
#
loop_
_entity_poly.entity_id
_entity_poly.type
_entity_poly.pdbx_seq_one_letter_code
_entity_poly.pdbx_strand_id
1 'polypeptide(L)'
;NMTVQELANSMEKDCDHLFEVMMYVDNSVYFDKPSSVISDWQVLQDIVKKSGYRCKIVSPPNEQENSMEDFQDITKRPPASEDQLRPRPPVVTIMGHVDHGKTTLLDTLRQSSIVQSEFGGITQHIGAFSVKLKSGERVTMLDTPGHAAFSAMRERGAHATDIVVLVVAADDGVMEQTVESVRMAKEAQVPIIVAVNKIDKPGADIERTKRMLAQLGLTLEDWGG
;
A
#
# COMPACT_ATOMS: atom_id res chain seq x y z
N ASN A 1 -16.41 48.01 -9.07
CA ASN A 1 -16.24 48.77 -7.80
C ASN A 1 -15.36 47.94 -6.89
N MET A 2 -14.23 48.50 -6.48
CA MET A 2 -13.24 47.84 -5.61
C MET A 2 -12.75 48.90 -4.62
N THR A 3 -12.53 48.53 -3.36
CA THR A 3 -11.96 49.46 -2.36
C THR A 3 -10.45 49.63 -2.57
N VAL A 4 -9.88 50.72 -2.05
CA VAL A 4 -8.43 50.93 -2.06
C VAL A 4 -7.70 49.80 -1.33
N GLN A 5 -8.26 49.32 -0.21
CA GLN A 5 -7.72 48.19 0.54
C GLN A 5 -7.72 46.88 -0.26
N GLU A 6 -8.82 46.56 -0.94
CA GLU A 6 -8.90 45.37 -1.78
C GLU A 6 -7.92 45.44 -2.95
N LEU A 7 -7.77 46.62 -3.56
CA LEU A 7 -6.81 46.83 -4.64
C LEU A 7 -5.37 46.64 -4.16
N ALA A 8 -5.04 47.19 -2.98
CA ALA A 8 -3.74 47.03 -2.33
C ALA A 8 -3.43 45.54 -2.07
N ASN A 9 -4.39 44.82 -1.50
CA ASN A 9 -4.29 43.39 -1.25
C ASN A 9 -4.10 42.60 -2.55
N SER A 10 -4.84 42.93 -3.62
CA SER A 10 -4.71 42.26 -4.92
C SER A 10 -3.38 42.54 -5.63
N MET A 11 -2.70 43.63 -5.28
CA MET A 11 -1.40 44.01 -5.83
C MET A 11 -0.23 43.59 -4.94
N GLU A 12 -0.49 43.00 -3.77
CA GLU A 12 0.51 42.71 -2.74
C GLU A 12 1.34 43.96 -2.36
N LYS A 13 0.65 45.10 -2.22
CA LYS A 13 1.24 46.39 -1.86
C LYS A 13 0.53 47.00 -0.66
N ASP A 14 1.23 47.88 0.05
CA ASP A 14 0.64 48.67 1.12
C ASP A 14 -0.26 49.77 0.55
N CYS A 15 -1.27 50.18 1.32
CA CYS A 15 -2.17 51.27 0.93
C CYS A 15 -1.42 52.58 0.70
N ASP A 16 -0.31 52.82 1.41
CA ASP A 16 0.54 54.00 1.24
C ASP A 16 1.11 54.11 -0.17
N HIS A 17 1.49 52.98 -0.77
CA HIS A 17 1.96 52.94 -2.15
C HIS A 17 0.85 53.36 -3.13
N LEU A 18 -0.39 52.91 -2.89
CA LEU A 18 -1.52 53.30 -3.72
C LEU A 18 -1.86 54.79 -3.58
N PHE A 19 -1.82 55.34 -2.37
CA PHE A 19 -2.05 56.77 -2.15
C PHE A 19 -1.00 57.64 -2.87
N GLU A 20 0.28 57.22 -2.86
CA GLU A 20 1.34 57.91 -3.59
C GLU A 20 1.10 57.89 -5.11
N VAL A 21 0.77 56.71 -5.68
CA VAL A 21 0.49 56.58 -7.11
C VAL A 21 -0.75 57.37 -7.52
N MET A 22 -1.77 57.42 -6.66
CA MET A 22 -2.99 58.19 -6.88
C MET A 22 -2.70 59.69 -7.05
N MET A 23 -1.71 60.26 -6.35
CA MET A 23 -1.35 61.69 -6.53
C MET A 23 -0.97 62.05 -7.97
N TYR A 24 -0.54 61.06 -8.76
CA TYR A 24 -0.16 61.25 -10.16
C TYR A 24 -1.26 60.87 -11.15
N VAL A 25 -2.41 60.36 -10.73
CA VAL A 25 -3.53 59.97 -11.61
C VAL A 25 -4.58 61.06 -11.61
N ASP A 26 -4.97 61.54 -12.79
CA ASP A 26 -6.03 62.54 -12.91
C ASP A 26 -7.38 61.96 -12.42
N ASN A 27 -8.19 62.76 -11.70
CA ASN A 27 -9.46 62.37 -11.05
C ASN A 27 -9.37 61.42 -9.82
N SER A 28 -8.19 61.20 -9.23
CA SER A 28 -8.02 60.39 -8.01
C SER A 28 -8.24 61.15 -6.68
N VAL A 29 -8.50 62.46 -6.75
CA VAL A 29 -8.39 63.44 -5.64
C VAL A 29 -9.30 63.14 -4.42
N TYR A 30 -10.19 62.15 -4.50
CA TYR A 30 -11.22 61.88 -3.49
C TYR A 30 -11.01 60.59 -2.68
N PHE A 31 -9.91 59.85 -2.88
CA PHE A 31 -9.66 58.59 -2.15
C PHE A 31 -8.66 58.82 -1.00
N ASP A 32 -9.15 59.31 0.14
CA ASP A 32 -8.35 59.62 1.33
C ASP A 32 -8.31 58.49 2.38
N LYS A 33 -9.11 57.43 2.18
CA LYS A 33 -9.28 56.33 3.14
C LYS A 33 -9.13 54.96 2.47
N PRO A 34 -8.61 53.95 3.18
CA PRO A 34 -8.54 52.58 2.68
C PRO A 34 -9.92 51.99 2.32
N SER A 35 -10.98 52.48 2.95
CA SER A 35 -12.37 52.09 2.69
C SER A 35 -13.03 52.80 1.50
N SER A 36 -12.33 53.74 0.85
CA SER A 36 -12.92 54.47 -0.27
C SER A 36 -13.08 53.56 -1.49
N VAL A 37 -14.26 53.63 -2.12
CA VAL A 37 -14.63 52.73 -3.22
C VAL A 37 -14.29 53.39 -4.55
N ILE A 38 -13.39 52.79 -5.31
CA ILE A 38 -13.09 53.22 -6.67
C ILE A 38 -14.13 52.59 -7.59
N SER A 39 -15.04 53.42 -8.09
CA SER A 39 -16.12 53.00 -8.98
C SER A 39 -15.77 53.18 -10.46
N ASP A 40 -14.84 54.08 -10.77
CA ASP A 40 -14.39 54.32 -12.13
C ASP A 40 -13.32 53.29 -12.55
N TRP A 41 -13.62 52.61 -13.65
CA TRP A 41 -12.75 51.62 -14.27
C TRP A 41 -11.44 52.24 -14.80
N GLN A 42 -11.50 53.43 -15.38
CA GLN A 42 -10.32 54.06 -15.99
C GLN A 42 -9.28 54.38 -14.92
N VAL A 43 -9.74 54.88 -13.77
CA VAL A 43 -8.90 55.20 -12.62
C VAL A 43 -8.21 53.94 -12.06
N LEU A 44 -8.94 52.82 -11.92
CA LEU A 44 -8.35 51.54 -11.49
C LEU A 44 -7.24 51.07 -12.46
N GLN A 45 -7.52 51.13 -13.76
CA GLN A 45 -6.57 50.67 -14.77
C GLN A 45 -5.30 51.55 -14.78
N ASP A 46 -5.44 52.86 -14.61
CA ASP A 46 -4.33 53.80 -14.61
C ASP A 46 -3.48 53.71 -13.34
N ILE A 47 -4.08 53.49 -12.16
CA ILE A 47 -3.35 53.21 -10.92
C ILE A 47 -2.50 51.95 -11.07
N VAL A 48 -3.08 50.85 -11.58
CA VAL A 48 -2.36 49.58 -11.78
C VAL A 48 -1.22 49.73 -12.78
N LYS A 49 -1.45 50.44 -13.89
CA LYS A 49 -0.40 50.71 -14.91
C LYS A 49 0.73 51.58 -14.36
N LYS A 50 0.42 52.64 -13.61
CA LYS A 50 1.44 53.51 -13.02
C LYS A 50 2.26 52.81 -11.95
N SER A 51 1.67 51.83 -11.27
CA SER A 51 2.37 50.94 -10.34
C SER A 51 3.23 49.88 -11.05
N GLY A 52 3.24 49.85 -12.39
CA GLY A 52 4.08 48.95 -13.19
C GLY A 52 3.46 47.58 -13.50
N TYR A 53 2.17 47.38 -13.21
CA TYR A 53 1.49 46.09 -13.38
C TYR A 53 0.55 46.09 -14.60
N ARG A 54 0.24 44.89 -15.09
CA ARG A 54 -0.79 44.68 -16.12
C ARG A 54 -2.09 44.25 -15.46
N CYS A 55 -3.16 45.01 -15.67
CA CYS A 55 -4.48 44.67 -15.17
C CYS A 55 -5.11 43.55 -16.02
N LYS A 56 -5.56 42.47 -15.37
CA LYS A 56 -6.43 41.44 -15.96
C LYS A 56 -7.68 41.33 -15.10
N ILE A 57 -8.84 41.50 -15.70
CA ILE A 57 -10.12 41.40 -14.99
C ILE A 57 -10.42 39.92 -14.77
N VAL A 58 -10.62 39.55 -13.52
CA VAL A 58 -11.16 38.26 -13.10
C VAL A 58 -12.43 38.53 -12.30
N SER A 59 -13.43 37.65 -12.43
CA SER A 59 -14.56 37.66 -11.52
C SER A 59 -14.06 37.47 -10.08
N PRO A 60 -14.73 38.04 -9.07
CA PRO A 60 -14.39 37.74 -7.68
C PRO A 60 -14.36 36.22 -7.50
N PRO A 61 -13.38 35.67 -6.77
CA PRO A 61 -13.32 34.24 -6.50
C PRO A 61 -14.67 33.85 -5.90
N ASN A 62 -15.40 32.97 -6.57
CA ASN A 62 -16.66 32.45 -6.07
C ASN A 62 -16.30 31.73 -4.76
N GLU A 63 -16.75 32.23 -3.60
CA GLU A 63 -16.54 31.55 -2.31
C GLU A 63 -17.11 30.11 -2.31
N GLN A 64 -17.97 29.80 -3.30
CA GLN A 64 -18.57 28.49 -3.53
C GLN A 64 -17.68 27.51 -4.33
N GLU A 65 -16.54 27.92 -4.89
CA GLU A 65 -15.62 27.00 -5.60
C GLU A 65 -14.54 26.39 -4.71
N ASN A 66 -14.67 26.53 -3.38
CA ASN A 66 -14.02 25.66 -2.40
C ASN A 66 -14.98 24.58 -1.86
N SER A 67 -16.06 24.24 -2.59
CA SER A 67 -16.53 22.87 -2.50
C SER A 67 -15.42 22.00 -3.09
N MET A 68 -14.52 21.52 -2.24
CA MET A 68 -13.83 20.27 -2.53
C MET A 68 -14.93 19.36 -3.08
N GLU A 69 -14.89 19.02 -4.37
CA GLU A 69 -15.72 17.95 -4.90
C GLU A 69 -15.55 16.81 -3.90
N ASP A 70 -16.64 16.34 -3.28
CA ASP A 70 -16.59 15.26 -2.31
C ASP A 70 -15.95 14.06 -3.01
N PHE A 71 -14.63 13.93 -2.92
CA PHE A 71 -13.87 12.81 -3.45
C PHE A 71 -14.24 11.60 -2.61
N GLN A 72 -15.34 10.95 -2.99
CA GLN A 72 -15.81 9.71 -2.38
C GLN A 72 -14.93 8.56 -2.87
N ASP A 73 -13.80 8.36 -2.20
CA ASP A 73 -12.97 7.17 -2.40
C ASP A 73 -13.63 5.94 -1.75
N ILE A 74 -13.38 4.77 -2.32
CA ILE A 74 -13.88 3.50 -1.81
C ILE A 74 -13.05 3.13 -0.58
N THR A 75 -13.63 3.29 0.60
CA THR A 75 -13.02 2.87 1.85
C THR A 75 -13.39 1.43 2.22
N LYS A 76 -12.54 0.76 3.00
CA LYS A 76 -12.87 -0.56 3.56
C LYS A 76 -14.14 -0.43 4.40
N ARG A 77 -15.11 -1.32 4.16
CA ARG A 77 -16.32 -1.39 5.00
C ARG A 77 -15.94 -1.65 6.46
N PRO A 78 -16.72 -1.14 7.42
CA PRO A 78 -16.54 -1.49 8.81
C PRO A 78 -16.66 -3.01 9.00
N PRO A 79 -16.00 -3.58 10.02
CA PRO A 79 -16.10 -5.01 10.31
C PRO A 79 -17.57 -5.42 10.53
N ALA A 80 -17.93 -6.60 10.02
CA ALA A 80 -19.26 -7.17 10.23
C ALA A 80 -19.49 -7.51 11.71
N SER A 81 -20.75 -7.45 12.15
CA SER A 81 -21.13 -7.89 13.51
C SER A 81 -20.96 -9.41 13.65
N GLU A 82 -20.72 -9.88 14.88
CA GLU A 82 -20.45 -11.31 15.15
C GLU A 82 -21.57 -12.23 14.62
N ASP A 83 -22.84 -11.79 14.72
CA ASP A 83 -24.01 -12.52 14.23
C ASP A 83 -24.05 -12.72 12.69
N GLN A 84 -23.26 -11.94 11.95
CA GLN A 84 -23.20 -12.00 10.48
C GLN A 84 -22.01 -12.81 9.97
N LEU A 85 -21.11 -13.26 10.86
CA LEU A 85 -19.94 -14.03 10.49
C LEU A 85 -20.35 -15.42 10.00
N ARG A 86 -19.72 -15.86 8.91
CA ARG A 86 -19.93 -17.18 8.32
C ARG A 86 -18.61 -17.93 8.25
N PRO A 87 -18.62 -19.26 8.41
CA PRO A 87 -17.41 -20.05 8.19
C PRO A 87 -16.94 -19.89 6.75
N ARG A 88 -15.64 -19.69 6.57
CA ARG A 88 -14.99 -19.58 5.26
C ARG A 88 -13.83 -20.57 5.18
N PRO A 89 -13.48 -21.06 3.98
CA PRO A 89 -12.29 -21.89 3.83
C PRO A 89 -11.05 -21.09 4.22
N PRO A 90 -10.08 -21.71 4.92
CA PRO A 90 -8.81 -21.06 5.23
C PRO A 90 -7.99 -20.89 3.96
N VAL A 91 -7.28 -19.76 3.88
CA VAL A 91 -6.30 -19.46 2.84
C VAL A 91 -4.90 -19.73 3.40
N VAL A 92 -4.17 -20.62 2.73
CA VAL A 92 -2.89 -21.16 3.19
C VAL A 92 -1.82 -20.87 2.15
N THR A 93 -0.77 -20.14 2.53
CA THR A 93 0.39 -19.90 1.64
C THR A 93 1.48 -20.90 1.97
N ILE A 94 2.14 -21.44 0.94
CA ILE A 94 3.34 -22.26 1.13
C ILE A 94 4.59 -21.41 0.90
N MET A 95 5.49 -21.41 1.88
CA MET A 95 6.76 -20.68 1.87
C MET A 95 7.94 -21.61 2.16
N GLY A 96 9.16 -21.14 1.90
CA GLY A 96 10.39 -21.90 2.12
C GLY A 96 11.42 -21.70 1.02
N HIS A 97 12.62 -22.25 1.22
CA HIS A 97 13.74 -22.13 0.30
C HIS A 97 13.48 -22.82 -1.06
N VAL A 98 14.21 -22.38 -2.09
CA VAL A 98 14.24 -23.04 -3.40
C VAL A 98 14.62 -24.52 -3.22
N ASP A 99 14.05 -25.39 -4.06
CA ASP A 99 14.28 -26.85 -4.05
C ASP A 99 13.90 -27.59 -2.75
N HIS A 100 13.22 -26.96 -1.81
CA HIS A 100 12.64 -27.65 -0.64
C HIS A 100 11.34 -28.41 -0.95
N GLY A 101 10.88 -28.42 -2.20
CA GLY A 101 9.73 -29.21 -2.66
C GLY A 101 8.35 -28.58 -2.47
N LYS A 102 8.27 -27.25 -2.36
CA LYS A 102 6.99 -26.50 -2.26
C LYS A 102 6.03 -26.83 -3.40
N THR A 103 6.50 -26.66 -4.64
CA THR A 103 5.68 -26.87 -5.84
C THR A 103 5.30 -28.33 -6.02
N THR A 104 6.22 -29.27 -5.70
CA THR A 104 5.93 -30.72 -5.72
C THR A 104 4.83 -31.09 -4.72
N LEU A 105 4.85 -30.51 -3.52
CA LEU A 105 3.81 -30.70 -2.52
C LEU A 105 2.45 -30.18 -3.04
N LEU A 106 2.43 -29.01 -3.65
CA LEU A 106 1.21 -28.42 -4.24
C LEU A 106 0.69 -29.23 -5.43
N ASP A 107 1.55 -29.70 -6.32
CA ASP A 107 1.19 -30.56 -7.44
C ASP A 107 0.53 -31.86 -6.97
N THR A 108 1.08 -32.47 -5.92
CA THR A 108 0.53 -33.68 -5.30
C THR A 108 -0.86 -33.42 -4.71
N LEU A 109 -1.05 -32.28 -4.04
CA LEU A 109 -2.36 -31.88 -3.50
C LEU A 109 -3.38 -31.54 -4.59
N ARG A 110 -2.91 -31.01 -5.73
CA ARG A 110 -3.75 -30.63 -6.87
C ARG A 110 -4.09 -31.80 -7.79
N GLN A 111 -3.42 -32.96 -7.64
CA GLN A 111 -3.48 -34.08 -8.59
C GLN A 111 -3.11 -33.62 -10.02
N SER A 112 -2.17 -32.69 -10.14
CA SER A 112 -1.66 -32.16 -11.40
C SER A 112 -0.14 -32.18 -11.43
N SER A 113 0.47 -32.03 -12.61
CA SER A 113 1.94 -31.97 -12.79
C SER A 113 2.37 -30.65 -13.44
N ILE A 114 2.20 -29.54 -12.73
CA ILE A 114 2.51 -28.19 -13.25
C ILE A 114 4.02 -27.97 -13.31
N VAL A 115 4.78 -28.55 -12.38
CA VAL A 115 6.25 -28.48 -12.34
C VAL A 115 6.88 -28.93 -13.66
N GLN A 116 6.26 -29.89 -14.37
CA GLN A 116 6.75 -30.37 -15.66
C GLN A 116 6.44 -29.42 -16.83
N SER A 117 5.46 -28.53 -16.67
CA SER A 117 5.00 -27.60 -17.70
C SER A 117 5.57 -26.19 -17.57
N GLU A 118 6.12 -25.82 -16.40
CA GLU A 118 6.72 -24.51 -16.17
C GLU A 118 8.15 -24.43 -16.68
N PHE A 119 8.49 -23.29 -17.30
CA PHE A 119 9.80 -23.05 -17.87
C PHE A 119 10.87 -22.98 -16.76
N GLY A 120 11.83 -23.90 -16.80
CA GLY A 120 12.90 -24.00 -15.80
C GLY A 120 12.54 -24.79 -14.54
N GLY A 121 11.37 -25.43 -14.47
CA GLY A 121 10.99 -26.31 -13.36
C GLY A 121 10.78 -25.61 -12.01
N ILE A 122 10.54 -24.30 -12.03
CA ILE A 122 10.33 -23.47 -10.83
C ILE A 122 9.06 -22.62 -10.97
N THR A 123 8.35 -22.41 -9.84
CA THR A 123 7.20 -21.50 -9.77
C THR A 123 7.66 -20.05 -9.96
N GLN A 124 7.18 -19.37 -11.02
CA GLN A 124 7.47 -17.95 -11.30
C GLN A 124 6.28 -17.02 -11.02
N HIS A 125 5.06 -17.56 -10.96
CA HIS A 125 3.83 -16.79 -10.76
C HIS A 125 3.13 -17.17 -9.45
N ILE A 126 2.44 -16.22 -8.82
CA ILE A 126 1.55 -16.56 -7.71
C ILE A 126 0.31 -17.26 -8.28
N GLY A 127 0.05 -18.46 -7.82
CA GLY A 127 -1.13 -19.24 -8.18
C GLY A 127 -2.02 -19.49 -6.98
N ALA A 128 -3.35 -19.50 -7.19
CA ALA A 128 -4.32 -19.90 -6.17
C ALA A 128 -5.14 -21.09 -6.67
N PHE A 129 -5.33 -22.09 -5.82
CA PHE A 129 -6.24 -23.19 -6.11
C PHE A 129 -6.91 -23.71 -4.85
N SER A 130 -8.11 -24.25 -4.97
CA SER A 130 -8.83 -24.83 -3.83
C SER A 130 -8.73 -26.34 -3.84
N VAL A 131 -8.28 -26.91 -2.73
CA VAL A 131 -8.18 -28.35 -2.50
C VAL A 131 -9.39 -28.79 -1.67
N LYS A 132 -10.08 -29.84 -2.10
CA LYS A 132 -11.15 -30.48 -1.32
C LYS A 132 -10.54 -31.60 -0.48
N LEU A 133 -10.67 -31.49 0.84
CA LEU A 133 -10.22 -32.51 1.78
C LEU A 133 -11.18 -33.69 1.80
N LYS A 134 -10.71 -34.84 2.32
CA LYS A 134 -11.54 -36.04 2.53
C LYS A 134 -12.69 -35.78 3.51
N SER A 135 -12.53 -34.83 4.44
CA SER A 135 -13.59 -34.37 5.35
C SER A 135 -14.74 -33.65 4.63
N GLY A 136 -14.56 -33.27 3.36
CA GLY A 136 -15.51 -32.48 2.58
C GLY A 136 -15.24 -30.97 2.62
N GLU A 137 -14.39 -30.53 3.55
CA GLU A 137 -13.96 -29.13 3.68
C GLU A 137 -13.04 -28.71 2.53
N ARG A 138 -12.89 -27.39 2.35
CA ARG A 138 -12.06 -26.81 1.32
C ARG A 138 -10.98 -25.95 1.95
N VAL A 139 -9.78 -26.02 1.39
CA VAL A 139 -8.64 -25.17 1.74
C VAL A 139 -8.17 -24.48 0.47
N THR A 140 -7.98 -23.16 0.52
CA THR A 140 -7.43 -22.41 -0.61
C THR A 140 -5.92 -22.30 -0.43
N MET A 141 -5.18 -22.88 -1.35
CA MET A 141 -3.72 -22.86 -1.35
C MET A 141 -3.23 -21.71 -2.24
N LEU A 142 -2.25 -20.96 -1.74
CA LEU A 142 -1.49 -19.96 -2.47
C LEU A 142 -0.06 -20.46 -2.67
N ASP A 143 0.34 -20.61 -3.93
CA ASP A 143 1.71 -20.91 -4.31
C ASP A 143 2.50 -19.59 -4.45
N THR A 144 3.65 -19.50 -3.78
CA THR A 144 4.54 -18.34 -3.89
C THR A 144 5.92 -18.76 -4.37
N PRO A 145 6.53 -18.02 -5.32
CA PRO A 145 7.88 -18.30 -5.77
C PRO A 145 8.90 -18.27 -4.62
N GLY A 146 9.84 -19.23 -4.61
CA GLY A 146 10.88 -19.32 -3.58
C GLY A 146 12.12 -18.45 -3.83
N HIS A 147 12.36 -18.01 -5.07
CA HIS A 147 13.57 -17.28 -5.43
C HIS A 147 13.59 -15.87 -4.82
N ALA A 148 14.76 -15.40 -4.38
CA ALA A 148 14.91 -14.12 -3.68
C ALA A 148 14.39 -12.92 -4.49
N ALA A 149 14.50 -12.97 -5.83
CA ALA A 149 13.97 -11.96 -6.74
C ALA A 149 12.45 -11.73 -6.61
N PHE A 150 11.70 -12.65 -5.99
CA PHE A 150 10.26 -12.57 -5.80
C PHE A 150 9.85 -12.30 -4.35
N SER A 151 10.73 -11.70 -3.55
CA SER A 151 10.47 -11.34 -2.14
C SER A 151 9.13 -10.60 -1.95
N ALA A 152 8.84 -9.59 -2.78
CA ALA A 152 7.59 -8.83 -2.74
C ALA A 152 6.33 -9.67 -3.06
N MET A 153 6.47 -10.81 -3.74
CA MET A 153 5.36 -11.75 -3.96
C MET A 153 5.08 -12.58 -2.69
N ARG A 154 6.13 -13.00 -1.98
CA ARG A 154 6.01 -13.72 -0.71
C ARG A 154 5.41 -12.84 0.38
N GLU A 155 5.83 -11.59 0.47
CA GLU A 155 5.29 -10.63 1.44
C GLU A 155 3.77 -10.42 1.24
N ARG A 156 3.33 -10.24 -0.01
CA ARG A 156 1.89 -10.20 -0.34
C ARG A 156 1.18 -11.51 0.00
N GLY A 157 1.83 -12.64 -0.23
CA GLY A 157 1.32 -13.97 0.13
C GLY A 157 1.11 -14.11 1.64
N ALA A 158 2.03 -13.62 2.48
CA ALA A 158 1.89 -13.64 3.94
C ALA A 158 0.65 -12.85 4.38
N HIS A 159 0.53 -11.58 3.95
CA HIS A 159 -0.58 -10.71 4.35
C HIS A 159 -1.96 -11.13 3.83
N ALA A 160 -2.01 -11.94 2.78
CA ALA A 160 -3.25 -12.42 2.18
C ALA A 160 -3.75 -13.74 2.79
N THR A 161 -3.07 -14.30 3.80
CA THR A 161 -3.35 -15.64 4.32
C THR A 161 -3.67 -15.73 5.78
N ASP A 162 -4.39 -16.80 6.11
CA ASP A 162 -4.75 -17.18 7.46
C ASP A 162 -3.67 -18.04 8.11
N ILE A 163 -2.94 -18.82 7.31
CA ILE A 163 -1.90 -19.75 7.77
C ILE A 163 -0.76 -19.78 6.75
N VAL A 164 0.49 -19.83 7.24
CA VAL A 164 1.67 -20.09 6.41
C VAL A 164 2.17 -21.51 6.68
N VAL A 165 2.34 -22.30 5.63
CA VAL A 165 3.05 -23.59 5.70
C VAL A 165 4.50 -23.37 5.26
N LEU A 166 5.43 -23.49 6.21
CA LEU A 166 6.86 -23.36 5.97
C LEU A 166 7.46 -24.73 5.65
N VAL A 167 7.89 -24.92 4.40
CA VAL A 167 8.51 -26.17 3.94
C VAL A 167 10.03 -26.09 4.08
N VAL A 168 10.59 -27.01 4.87
CA VAL A 168 12.02 -27.08 5.16
C VAL A 168 12.54 -28.47 4.86
N ALA A 169 13.52 -28.61 3.97
CA ALA A 169 14.09 -29.90 3.66
C ALA A 169 15.01 -30.39 4.79
N ALA A 170 14.93 -31.66 5.16
CA ALA A 170 15.70 -32.23 6.27
C ALA A 170 17.18 -32.43 5.95
N ASP A 171 17.55 -32.51 4.67
CA ASP A 171 18.94 -32.60 4.20
C ASP A 171 19.65 -31.23 4.23
N ASP A 172 18.93 -30.17 3.85
CA ASP A 172 19.47 -28.80 3.78
C ASP A 172 19.34 -28.06 5.13
N GLY A 173 18.20 -28.21 5.80
CA GLY A 173 17.84 -27.49 7.02
C GLY A 173 17.36 -26.05 6.76
N VAL A 174 17.59 -25.16 7.73
CA VAL A 174 17.18 -23.75 7.62
C VAL A 174 18.18 -22.96 6.78
N MET A 175 17.67 -22.33 5.72
CA MET A 175 18.42 -21.51 4.77
C MET A 175 17.94 -20.05 4.79
N GLU A 176 18.65 -19.13 4.13
CA GLU A 176 18.36 -17.68 4.14
C GLU A 176 16.90 -17.35 3.77
N GLN A 177 16.36 -17.97 2.72
CA GLN A 177 14.97 -17.76 2.30
C GLN A 177 13.95 -18.32 3.30
N THR A 178 14.33 -19.34 4.09
CA THR A 178 13.52 -19.83 5.21
C THR A 178 13.47 -18.78 6.31
N VAL A 179 14.61 -18.16 6.65
CA VAL A 179 14.68 -17.07 7.64
C VAL A 179 13.80 -15.90 7.20
N GLU A 180 13.89 -15.50 5.93
CA GLU A 180 13.08 -14.43 5.36
C GLU A 180 11.57 -14.75 5.41
N SER A 181 11.20 -16.00 5.07
CA SER A 181 9.80 -16.46 5.12
C SER A 181 9.25 -16.41 6.56
N VAL A 182 10.05 -16.80 7.55
CA VAL A 182 9.67 -16.73 8.97
C VAL A 182 9.49 -15.28 9.41
N ARG A 183 10.39 -14.38 9.00
CA ARG A 183 10.28 -12.95 9.30
C ARG A 183 8.98 -12.38 8.74
N MET A 184 8.67 -12.62 7.46
CA MET A 184 7.44 -12.13 6.81
C MET A 184 6.18 -12.66 7.50
N ALA A 185 6.14 -13.94 7.85
CA ALA A 185 4.98 -14.53 8.53
C ALA A 185 4.79 -13.94 9.95
N LYS A 186 5.89 -13.71 10.69
CA LYS A 186 5.87 -13.04 11.99
C LYS A 186 5.41 -11.58 11.89
N GLU A 187 5.91 -10.83 10.90
CA GLU A 187 5.50 -9.44 10.63
C GLU A 187 4.02 -9.34 10.23
N ALA A 188 3.52 -10.30 9.45
CA ALA A 188 2.11 -10.40 9.09
C ALA A 188 1.21 -10.95 10.21
N GLN A 189 1.80 -11.37 11.34
CA GLN A 189 1.09 -11.99 12.47
C GLN A 189 0.28 -13.24 12.09
N VAL A 190 0.79 -14.02 11.13
CA VAL A 190 0.13 -15.22 10.61
C VAL A 190 0.73 -16.46 11.30
N PRO A 191 -0.11 -17.40 11.79
CA PRO A 191 0.38 -18.65 12.36
C PRO A 191 1.15 -19.48 11.33
N ILE A 192 2.23 -20.12 11.79
CA ILE A 192 3.15 -20.89 10.96
C ILE A 192 3.02 -22.38 11.30
N ILE A 193 2.78 -23.20 10.28
CA ILE A 193 2.88 -24.66 10.36
C ILE A 193 4.17 -25.07 9.65
N VAL A 194 5.04 -25.81 10.31
CA VAL A 194 6.29 -26.27 9.69
C VAL A 194 6.12 -27.67 9.12
N ALA A 195 6.45 -27.83 7.84
CA ALA A 195 6.49 -29.12 7.16
C ALA A 195 7.95 -29.49 6.84
N VAL A 196 8.50 -30.46 7.58
CA VAL A 196 9.83 -31.00 7.31
C VAL A 196 9.75 -31.99 6.15
N ASN A 197 10.44 -31.70 5.04
CA ASN A 197 10.38 -32.45 3.79
C ASN A 197 11.68 -33.23 3.51
N LYS A 198 11.68 -34.08 2.48
CA LYS A 198 12.82 -34.90 2.03
C LYS A 198 13.40 -35.85 3.10
N ILE A 199 12.55 -36.38 3.97
CA ILE A 199 12.93 -37.35 5.02
C ILE A 199 13.34 -38.72 4.47
N ASP A 200 13.08 -38.97 3.18
CA ASP A 200 13.46 -40.17 2.44
C ASP A 200 14.94 -40.20 2.05
N LYS A 201 15.63 -39.06 2.06
CA LYS A 201 17.03 -38.98 1.67
C LYS A 201 17.98 -39.51 2.75
N PRO A 202 19.09 -40.16 2.38
CA PRO A 202 20.06 -40.69 3.34
C PRO A 202 20.78 -39.60 4.16
N GLY A 203 20.80 -38.35 3.67
CA GLY A 203 21.36 -37.19 4.38
C GLY A 203 20.36 -36.42 5.24
N ALA A 204 19.12 -36.91 5.40
CA ALA A 204 18.09 -36.20 6.16
C ALA A 204 18.41 -36.19 7.66
N ASP A 205 18.51 -35.00 8.25
CA ASP A 205 18.69 -34.80 9.69
C ASP A 205 17.56 -33.90 10.25
N ILE A 206 16.51 -34.58 10.71
CA ILE A 206 15.31 -33.95 11.27
C ILE A 206 15.66 -33.20 12.56
N GLU A 207 16.46 -33.79 13.44
CA GLU A 207 16.80 -33.21 14.75
C GLU A 207 17.68 -31.97 14.63
N ARG A 208 18.61 -31.94 13.67
CA ARG A 208 19.33 -30.72 13.31
C ARG A 208 18.36 -29.66 12.79
N THR A 209 17.45 -30.01 11.89
CA THR A 209 16.48 -29.07 11.33
C THR A 209 15.58 -28.45 12.42
N LYS A 210 15.09 -29.28 13.35
CA LYS A 210 14.31 -28.82 14.52
C LYS A 210 15.08 -27.83 15.39
N ARG A 211 16.35 -28.13 15.71
CA ARG A 211 17.23 -27.22 16.46
C ARG A 211 17.43 -25.88 15.75
N MET A 212 17.62 -25.88 14.44
CA MET A 212 17.77 -24.65 13.65
C MET A 212 16.48 -23.83 13.63
N LEU A 213 15.32 -24.47 13.53
CA LEU A 213 14.01 -23.79 13.61
C LEU A 213 13.77 -23.14 14.98
N ALA A 214 14.14 -23.84 16.05
CA ALA A 214 14.07 -23.29 17.40
C ALA A 214 14.97 -22.06 17.57
N GLN A 215 16.15 -22.03 16.94
CA GLN A 215 17.03 -20.85 16.93
C GLN A 215 16.40 -19.64 16.20
N LEU A 216 15.48 -19.86 15.26
CA LEU A 216 14.67 -18.80 14.64
C LEU A 216 13.49 -18.34 15.52
N GLY A 217 13.38 -18.88 16.73
CA GLY A 217 12.26 -18.63 17.64
C GLY A 217 10.96 -19.23 17.12
N LEU A 218 11.02 -20.40 16.48
CA LEU A 218 9.86 -21.27 16.23
C LEU A 218 9.94 -22.43 17.21
N THR A 219 9.17 -22.35 18.30
CA THR A 219 9.03 -23.48 19.22
C THR A 219 8.14 -24.52 18.55
N LEU A 220 8.62 -25.76 18.46
CA LEU A 220 7.90 -26.86 17.83
C LEU A 220 7.03 -27.58 18.86
N GLU A 221 5.92 -28.19 18.42
CA GLU A 221 4.96 -28.88 19.31
C GLU A 221 5.63 -29.94 20.19
N ASP A 222 6.59 -30.69 19.64
CA ASP A 222 7.36 -31.71 20.38
C ASP A 222 8.06 -31.15 21.64
N TRP A 223 8.33 -29.83 21.65
CA TRP A 223 9.03 -29.13 22.72
C TRP A 223 8.09 -28.19 23.51
N GLY A 224 6.77 -28.35 23.35
CA GLY A 224 5.74 -27.58 24.06
C GLY A 224 5.45 -26.20 23.47
N GLY A 225 5.76 -26.00 22.20
CA GLY A 225 5.53 -24.77 21.43
C GLY A 225 4.12 -24.62 20.87
#